data_AF-A0A4W3GBG7-F1
#
_entry.id   AF-A0A4W3GBG7-F1
#
_cell.length_a   1.000
_cell.length_b   1.000
_cell.length_c   1.000
_cell.angle_alpha   90.00
_cell.angle_beta   90.00
_cell.angle_gamma   90.00
#
_symmetry.space_group_name_H-M   'P 1'
#
loop_
_entity.id
_entity.type
_entity.pdbx_description
1 polymer ?
#
loop_
_entity_poly.entity_id
_entity_poly.type
_entity_poly.pdbx_seq_one_letter_code
_entity_poly.pdbx_strand_id
1 'polypeptide(L)'
;MTVVSILEQQRLFSPLAVKMEEKIMNLIIKYYGDKVWIQCEFENCLKWRILSSEDASVVDSNKPWYCNMNPNSSFSSCSVAEERYPEESAFHKYGLKLVYSQLPLGSLVLSKMSGWPSWPSILCPDPYTGEYVNYDEDGDVEGYHTEFLGNPHTRTWIAVRHIESYQPMTFTWISLDLCVT
;
A
#
# COMPACT_ATOMS: atom_id res chain seq x y z
N MET A 1 -1.20 6.70 2.72
CA MET A 1 0.08 6.08 2.34
C MET A 1 -0.24 4.89 1.48
N THR A 2 0.40 4.83 0.33
CA THR A 2 0.25 3.81 -0.71
C THR A 2 0.78 2.48 -0.15
N VAL A 3 -0.14 1.59 0.20
CA VAL A 3 0.13 0.17 0.49
C VAL A 3 0.60 -0.50 -0.81
N VAL A 4 1.08 -1.75 -0.89
CA VAL A 4 1.27 -2.44 -2.18
C VAL A 4 0.61 -3.83 -2.16
N SER A 5 -0.35 -4.07 -3.04
CA SER A 5 -1.05 -5.34 -3.24
C SER A 5 -1.09 -5.70 -4.73
N ILE A 6 -0.68 -6.91 -5.07
CA ILE A 6 -0.68 -7.44 -6.44
C ILE A 6 -2.12 -7.84 -6.81
N LEU A 7 -2.71 -7.20 -7.82
CA LEU A 7 -3.96 -7.63 -8.44
C LEU A 7 -3.72 -8.12 -9.88
N GLU A 8 -4.42 -9.19 -10.25
CA GLU A 8 -4.29 -9.96 -11.48
C GLU A 8 -4.91 -9.22 -12.68
N GLN A 9 -4.16 -8.98 -13.77
CA GLN A 9 -4.72 -8.64 -15.08
C GLN A 9 -4.47 -9.78 -16.07
N GLN A 10 -5.54 -10.48 -16.48
CA GLN A 10 -5.47 -11.55 -17.47
C GLN A 10 -5.38 -10.98 -18.89
N ARG A 11 -4.35 -11.35 -19.67
CA ARG A 11 -4.48 -11.52 -21.15
C ARG A 11 -3.39 -12.36 -21.83
N LEU A 12 -3.87 -13.48 -22.41
CA LEU A 12 -3.50 -14.20 -23.64
C LEU A 12 -2.01 -14.57 -23.90
N PHE A 13 -1.58 -15.74 -23.41
CA PHE A 13 -0.41 -16.48 -23.91
C PHE A 13 -0.74 -17.94 -24.26
N SER A 14 0.18 -18.66 -24.93
CA SER A 14 -0.06 -20.00 -25.52
C SER A 14 -0.17 -21.16 -24.49
N PRO A 15 -0.93 -22.25 -24.75
CA PRO A 15 -1.40 -23.19 -23.71
C PRO A 15 -0.32 -23.95 -22.91
N LEU A 16 0.88 -24.16 -23.47
CA LEU A 16 1.99 -24.84 -22.79
C LEU A 16 2.93 -23.88 -22.05
N ALA A 17 3.05 -22.62 -22.49
CA ALA A 17 3.76 -21.56 -21.77
C ALA A 17 2.94 -21.06 -20.57
N VAL A 18 1.62 -20.96 -20.75
CA VAL A 18 0.63 -20.59 -19.72
C VAL A 18 0.72 -21.45 -18.47
N LYS A 19 0.88 -22.78 -18.59
CA LYS A 19 0.85 -23.70 -17.42
C LYS A 19 2.07 -23.61 -16.49
N MET A 20 3.25 -23.31 -17.04
CA MET A 20 4.48 -23.18 -16.27
C MET A 20 4.59 -21.78 -15.66
N GLU A 21 4.12 -20.77 -16.39
CA GLU A 21 4.01 -19.39 -15.95
C GLU A 21 2.93 -19.24 -14.86
N GLU A 22 1.75 -19.84 -15.00
CA GLU A 22 0.69 -19.85 -13.97
C GLU A 22 1.15 -20.42 -12.62
N LYS A 23 1.97 -21.47 -12.61
CA LYS A 23 2.47 -22.04 -11.35
C LYS A 23 3.46 -21.10 -10.67
N ILE A 24 4.36 -20.49 -11.43
CA ILE A 24 5.31 -19.50 -10.92
C ILE A 24 4.56 -18.26 -10.43
N MET A 25 3.56 -17.81 -11.19
CA MET A 25 2.67 -16.70 -10.86
C MET A 25 1.91 -16.95 -9.57
N ASN A 26 1.26 -18.11 -9.43
CA ASN A 26 0.58 -18.48 -8.19
C ASN A 26 1.53 -18.59 -7.00
N LEU A 27 2.78 -19.02 -7.21
CA LEU A 27 3.79 -19.05 -6.15
C LEU A 27 4.21 -17.63 -5.75
N ILE A 28 4.38 -16.72 -6.71
CA ILE A 28 4.72 -15.31 -6.45
C ILE A 28 3.56 -14.63 -5.71
N ILE A 29 2.33 -14.73 -6.22
CA ILE A 29 1.13 -14.18 -5.59
C ILE A 29 0.95 -14.75 -4.20
N LYS A 30 1.09 -16.07 -4.01
CA LYS A 30 0.99 -16.70 -2.70
C LYS A 30 2.09 -16.26 -1.75
N TYR A 31 3.31 -16.03 -2.25
CA TYR A 31 4.45 -15.68 -1.41
C TYR A 31 4.45 -14.21 -0.98
N TYR A 32 3.97 -13.31 -1.83
CA TYR A 32 3.93 -11.86 -1.55
C TYR A 32 2.56 -11.37 -1.07
N GLY A 33 1.48 -12.08 -1.36
CA GLY A 33 0.12 -11.69 -0.98
C GLY A 33 -0.17 -11.78 0.53
N ASP A 34 0.70 -12.45 1.28
CA ASP A 34 0.62 -12.62 2.75
C ASP A 34 1.78 -11.92 3.48
N LYS A 35 2.42 -10.93 2.84
CA LYS A 35 3.59 -10.24 3.38
C LYS A 35 3.30 -8.77 3.62
N VAL A 36 3.75 -8.29 4.77
CA VAL A 36 3.65 -6.89 5.17
C VAL A 36 5.05 -6.33 5.35
N TRP A 37 5.30 -5.18 4.74
CA TRP A 37 6.54 -4.46 4.94
C TRP A 37 6.42 -3.50 6.12
N ILE A 38 7.40 -3.54 7.02
CA ILE A 38 7.57 -2.53 8.06
C ILE A 38 8.97 -1.92 8.06
N GLN A 39 9.02 -0.62 8.29
CA GLN A 39 10.21 0.12 8.64
C GLN A 39 10.59 0.05 10.13
N CYS A 40 11.86 -0.20 10.40
CA CYS A 40 12.46 -0.02 11.72
C CYS A 40 12.53 1.47 12.09
N GLU A 41 11.97 1.83 13.25
CA GLU A 41 11.93 3.22 13.76
C GLU A 41 13.20 3.63 14.53
N PHE A 42 14.25 2.81 14.52
CA PHE A 42 15.54 3.23 15.06
C PHE A 42 16.15 4.27 14.12
N GLU A 43 16.43 5.48 14.63
CA GLU A 43 16.84 6.66 13.84
C GLU A 43 17.98 6.39 12.85
N ASN A 44 18.94 5.53 13.22
CA ASN A 44 20.10 5.19 12.37
C ASN A 44 19.90 3.92 11.52
N CYS A 45 18.72 3.29 11.56
CA CYS A 45 18.44 2.07 10.80
C CYS A 45 17.53 2.37 9.61
N LEU A 46 16.29 2.76 9.87
CA LEU A 46 15.24 3.03 8.87
C LEU A 46 15.03 1.94 7.80
N LYS A 47 15.53 0.71 8.06
CA LYS A 47 15.43 -0.42 7.13
C LYS A 47 14.03 -1.02 7.14
N TRP A 48 13.60 -1.45 5.97
CA TRP A 48 12.38 -2.23 5.80
C TRP A 48 12.60 -3.72 6.04
N ARG A 49 11.60 -4.36 6.64
CA ARG A 49 11.57 -5.76 7.03
C ARG A 49 10.25 -6.37 6.60
N ILE A 50 10.30 -7.65 6.24
CA ILE A 50 9.11 -8.38 5.83
C ILE A 50 8.58 -9.18 7.02
N LEU A 51 7.30 -9.00 7.34
CA LEU A 51 6.53 -9.84 8.24
C LEU A 51 5.50 -10.67 7.46
N SER A 52 5.07 -11.80 8.02
CA SER A 52 3.84 -12.43 7.55
C SER A 52 2.63 -11.62 8.03
N SER A 53 1.47 -11.83 7.41
CA SER A 53 0.21 -11.22 7.86
C SER A 53 -0.10 -11.54 9.33
N GLU A 54 0.19 -12.76 9.80
CA GLU A 54 -0.01 -13.15 11.19
C GLU A 54 0.91 -12.37 12.13
N ASP A 55 2.20 -12.29 11.81
CA ASP A 55 3.19 -11.57 12.61
C ASP A 55 2.90 -10.06 12.66
N ALA A 56 2.43 -9.50 11.54
CA ALA A 56 2.04 -8.10 11.47
C ALA A 56 0.78 -7.81 12.31
N SER A 57 -0.19 -8.73 12.34
CA SER A 57 -1.46 -8.55 13.04
C SER A 57 -1.33 -8.37 14.57
N VAL A 58 -0.24 -8.89 15.14
CA VAL A 58 0.02 -8.78 16.59
C VAL A 58 0.89 -7.58 16.96
N VAL A 59 1.34 -6.79 15.98
CA VAL A 59 2.14 -5.62 16.30
C VAL A 59 1.25 -4.49 16.83
N ASP A 60 1.65 -3.94 17.97
CA ASP A 60 1.03 -2.75 18.54
C ASP A 60 1.31 -1.52 17.68
N SER A 61 0.31 -1.11 16.92
CA SER A 61 0.35 0.08 16.07
C SER A 61 0.57 1.39 16.83
N ASN A 62 0.51 1.43 18.17
CA ASN A 62 0.77 2.63 18.95
C ASN A 62 2.19 2.67 19.54
N LYS A 63 3.05 1.72 19.18
CA LYS A 63 4.44 1.65 19.66
C LYS A 63 5.42 1.58 18.50
N PRO A 64 6.63 2.15 18.67
CA PRO A 64 7.67 2.02 17.67
C PRO A 64 8.08 0.56 17.52
N TRP A 65 8.36 0.16 16.29
CA TRP A 65 8.87 -1.17 15.99
C TRP A 65 10.33 -1.11 15.56
N TYR A 66 11.11 -2.09 16.01
CA TYR A 66 12.54 -2.18 15.76
C TYR A 66 12.92 -3.53 15.17
N CYS A 67 14.03 -3.62 14.44
CA CYS A 67 14.47 -4.88 13.85
C CYS A 67 14.57 -6.02 14.87
N ASN A 68 14.95 -5.77 16.12
CA ASN A 68 15.04 -6.81 17.16
C ASN A 68 13.69 -7.41 17.57
N MET A 69 12.58 -6.81 17.15
CA MET A 69 11.22 -7.32 17.30
C MET A 69 10.79 -8.20 16.12
N ASN A 70 11.62 -8.34 15.08
CA ASN A 70 11.34 -9.21 13.94
C ASN A 70 11.38 -10.69 14.38
N PRO A 71 10.27 -11.45 14.22
CA PRO A 71 10.24 -12.89 14.48
C PRO A 71 11.22 -13.68 13.62
N ASN A 72 11.52 -13.17 12.42
CA ASN A 72 12.56 -13.74 11.57
C ASN A 72 13.96 -13.37 12.09
N SER A 73 14.59 -14.34 12.76
CA SER A 73 15.92 -14.18 13.36
C SER A 73 17.03 -13.83 12.35
N SER A 74 16.83 -14.10 11.06
CA SER A 74 17.80 -13.73 10.02
C SER A 74 17.82 -12.22 9.77
N PHE A 75 16.74 -11.52 10.08
CA PHE A 75 16.58 -10.08 9.87
C PHE A 75 16.23 -9.32 11.16
N SER A 76 16.52 -9.92 12.31
CA SER A 76 16.20 -9.36 13.63
C SER A 76 17.23 -8.38 14.18
N SER A 77 18.06 -7.79 13.32
CA SER A 77 19.07 -6.80 13.74
C SER A 77 19.22 -5.68 12.74
N CYS A 78 19.46 -4.46 13.24
CA CYS A 78 19.78 -3.30 12.41
C CYS A 78 21.10 -3.46 11.65
N SER A 79 21.98 -4.35 12.11
CA SER A 79 23.26 -4.66 11.44
C SER A 79 23.10 -5.54 10.19
N VAL A 80 21.98 -6.26 10.06
CA VAL A 80 21.68 -7.06 8.88
C VAL A 80 21.23 -6.16 7.74
N ALA A 81 21.70 -6.45 6.52
CA ALA A 81 21.26 -5.77 5.31
C ALA A 81 19.72 -5.79 5.16
N GLU A 82 19.17 -4.77 4.50
CA GLU A 82 17.75 -4.71 4.18
C GLU A 82 17.36 -5.86 3.25
N GLU A 83 16.14 -6.38 3.42
CA GLU A 83 15.58 -7.38 2.52
C GLU A 83 15.33 -6.74 1.15
N ARG A 84 15.72 -7.40 0.06
CA ARG A 84 15.52 -6.82 -1.26
C ARG A 84 14.02 -6.76 -1.58
N TYR A 85 13.56 -5.55 -1.85
CA TYR A 85 12.29 -5.36 -2.51
C TYR A 85 12.36 -5.98 -3.91
N PRO A 86 11.37 -6.79 -4.32
CA PRO A 86 11.36 -7.33 -5.67
C PRO A 86 11.21 -6.17 -6.67
N GLU A 87 12.10 -6.12 -7.66
CA GLU A 87 12.01 -5.08 -8.70
C GLU A 87 10.70 -5.22 -9.48
N GLU A 88 10.04 -4.09 -9.75
CA GLU A 88 8.79 -4.05 -10.53
C GLU A 88 8.95 -4.73 -11.91
N SER A 89 10.15 -4.59 -12.50
CA SER A 89 10.57 -5.26 -13.73
C SER A 89 10.45 -6.79 -13.68
N ALA A 90 10.66 -7.39 -12.50
CA ALA A 90 10.57 -8.82 -12.29
C ALA A 90 9.12 -9.33 -12.41
N PHE A 91 8.15 -8.48 -12.10
CA PHE A 91 6.72 -8.78 -12.22
C PHE A 91 6.20 -8.49 -13.63
N HIS A 92 6.67 -7.41 -14.26
CA HIS A 92 6.29 -7.02 -15.62
C HIS A 92 6.58 -8.12 -16.64
N LYS A 93 7.69 -8.85 -16.47
CA LYS A 93 8.04 -10.00 -17.34
C LYS A 93 6.94 -11.06 -17.38
N TYR A 94 6.13 -11.15 -16.33
CA TYR A 94 5.03 -12.11 -16.21
C TYR A 94 3.64 -11.46 -16.34
N GLY A 95 3.58 -10.20 -16.77
CA GLY A 95 2.31 -9.46 -16.87
C GLY A 95 1.70 -9.08 -15.52
N LEU A 96 2.48 -9.09 -14.44
CA LEU A 96 2.05 -8.62 -13.13
C LEU A 96 2.50 -7.18 -12.91
N LYS A 97 1.63 -6.39 -12.29
CA LYS A 97 1.91 -5.03 -11.84
C LYS A 97 1.80 -4.96 -10.33
N LEU A 98 2.68 -4.18 -9.74
CA LEU A 98 2.77 -3.97 -8.31
C LEU A 98 1.91 -2.76 -7.94
N VAL A 99 0.63 -2.98 -7.62
CA VAL A 99 -0.32 -1.88 -7.41
C VAL A 99 -0.29 -1.43 -5.97
N TYR A 100 -0.32 -0.12 -5.75
CA TYR A 100 -0.36 0.37 -4.38
C TYR A 100 -1.79 0.28 -3.77
N SER A 101 -2.02 -0.30 -2.59
CA SER A 101 -3.39 -0.42 -2.06
C SER A 101 -4.01 0.91 -1.69
N GLN A 102 -5.32 0.86 -1.91
CA GLN A 102 -6.30 1.90 -1.72
C GLN A 102 -6.37 2.33 -0.25
N LEU A 103 -6.37 3.64 -0.01
CA LEU A 103 -6.72 4.17 1.31
C LEU A 103 -8.20 3.89 1.58
N PRO A 104 -8.57 3.33 2.75
CA PRO A 104 -9.95 2.99 3.03
C PRO A 104 -10.83 4.24 3.11
N LEU A 105 -12.10 4.10 2.73
CA LEU A 105 -13.09 5.16 2.87
C LEU A 105 -13.13 5.69 4.32
N GLY A 106 -13.23 7.00 4.49
CA GLY A 106 -13.18 7.65 5.80
C GLY A 106 -11.76 7.87 6.33
N SER A 107 -10.71 7.48 5.61
CA SER A 107 -9.33 7.81 5.97
C SER A 107 -9.12 9.32 6.05
N LEU A 108 -8.39 9.74 7.09
CA LEU A 108 -7.96 11.12 7.24
C LEU A 108 -6.63 11.33 6.51
N VAL A 109 -6.59 12.31 5.62
CA VAL A 109 -5.47 12.59 4.73
C VAL A 109 -5.13 14.08 4.70
N LEU A 110 -3.90 14.41 4.35
CA LEU A 110 -3.50 15.76 3.96
C LEU A 110 -3.62 15.86 2.43
N SER A 111 -4.52 16.71 1.97
CA SER A 111 -4.74 16.96 0.54
C SER A 111 -4.11 18.29 0.13
N LYS A 112 -3.34 18.28 -0.96
CA LYS A 112 -2.67 19.48 -1.50
C LYS A 112 -3.35 19.98 -2.77
N MET A 113 -3.87 21.20 -2.73
CA MET A 113 -4.33 21.92 -3.92
C MET A 113 -3.33 23.01 -4.33
N SER A 114 -3.24 23.30 -5.62
CA SER A 114 -2.41 24.40 -6.11
C SER A 114 -2.87 25.73 -5.50
N GLY A 115 -1.93 26.55 -5.04
CA GLY A 115 -2.21 27.82 -4.35
C GLY A 115 -2.59 27.72 -2.87
N TRP A 116 -2.74 26.51 -2.31
CA TRP A 116 -3.10 26.29 -0.91
C TRP A 116 -2.08 25.40 -0.19
N PRO A 117 -1.89 25.53 1.14
CA PRO A 117 -1.09 24.56 1.89
C PRO A 117 -1.74 23.16 1.86
N SER A 118 -0.97 22.13 2.19
CA SER A 118 -1.55 20.81 2.48
C SER A 118 -2.56 20.95 3.62
N TRP A 119 -3.75 20.39 3.45
CA TRP A 119 -4.86 20.62 4.38
C TRP A 119 -5.53 19.31 4.79
N PRO A 120 -5.95 19.15 6.07
CA PRO A 120 -6.71 17.99 6.50
C PRO A 120 -7.99 17.80 5.68
N SER A 121 -8.22 16.57 5.25
CA SER A 121 -9.41 16.16 4.53
C SER A 121 -9.72 14.69 4.81
N ILE A 122 -10.97 14.30 4.69
CA ILE A 122 -11.44 12.94 4.86
C ILE A 122 -11.83 12.35 3.51
N LEU A 123 -11.45 11.09 3.24
CA LEU A 123 -11.91 10.39 2.05
C LEU A 123 -13.42 10.14 2.16
N CYS A 124 -14.18 10.58 1.16
CA CYS A 124 -15.64 10.48 1.19
C CYS A 124 -16.22 10.18 -0.19
N PRO A 125 -17.43 9.62 -0.29
CA PRO A 125 -18.06 9.35 -1.58
C PRO A 125 -18.35 10.66 -2.31
N ASP A 126 -18.09 10.67 -3.62
CA ASP A 126 -18.55 11.72 -4.52
C ASP A 126 -20.10 11.71 -4.49
N PRO A 127 -20.75 12.88 -4.30
CA PRO A 127 -22.20 12.95 -4.16
C PRO A 127 -22.97 12.57 -5.44
N TYR A 128 -22.31 12.57 -6.60
CA TYR A 128 -22.89 12.23 -7.90
C TYR A 128 -22.66 10.77 -8.27
N THR A 129 -21.43 10.27 -8.12
CA THR A 129 -21.11 8.90 -8.54
C THR A 129 -21.22 7.87 -7.42
N GLY A 130 -21.13 8.29 -6.15
CA GLY A 130 -21.04 7.40 -4.99
C GLY A 130 -19.68 6.74 -4.82
N GLU A 131 -18.77 6.91 -5.78
CA GLU A 131 -17.40 6.41 -5.74
C GLU A 131 -16.51 7.39 -4.97
N TYR A 132 -15.45 6.89 -4.36
CA TYR A 132 -14.46 7.73 -3.66
C TYR A 132 -13.03 7.57 -4.20
N VAL A 133 -12.85 6.68 -5.18
CA VAL A 133 -11.57 6.38 -5.83
C VAL A 133 -11.79 6.29 -7.33
N ASN A 134 -10.88 6.85 -8.11
CA ASN A 134 -10.82 6.64 -9.55
C ASN A 134 -9.51 5.95 -9.91
N TYR A 135 -9.57 5.18 -10.99
CA TYR A 135 -8.45 4.40 -11.50
C TYR A 135 -8.07 4.87 -12.90
N ASP A 136 -6.80 4.78 -13.24
CA ASP A 136 -6.31 5.01 -14.59
C ASP A 136 -6.57 3.79 -15.51
N GLU A 137 -6.14 3.88 -16.77
CA GLU A 137 -6.31 2.81 -17.76
C GLU A 137 -5.58 1.50 -17.37
N ASP A 138 -4.54 1.61 -16.55
CA ASP A 138 -3.75 0.48 -16.06
C ASP A 138 -4.32 -0.12 -14.77
N GLY A 139 -5.35 0.51 -14.18
CA GLY A 139 -5.97 0.08 -12.93
C GLY A 139 -5.26 0.59 -11.68
N ASP A 140 -4.33 1.53 -11.79
CA ASP A 140 -3.75 2.19 -10.62
C ASP A 140 -4.70 3.26 -10.09
N VAL A 141 -4.63 3.51 -8.78
CA VAL A 141 -5.39 4.62 -8.18
C VAL A 141 -4.86 5.94 -8.73
N GLU A 142 -5.69 6.64 -9.50
CA GLU A 142 -5.40 7.96 -10.04
C GLU A 142 -5.66 9.06 -9.01
N GLY A 143 -6.70 8.89 -8.20
CA GLY A 143 -7.12 9.89 -7.22
C GLY A 143 -8.20 9.42 -6.26
N TYR A 144 -8.47 10.28 -5.28
CA TYR A 144 -9.51 10.06 -4.29
C TYR A 144 -10.41 11.28 -4.19
N HIS A 145 -11.68 11.05 -3.95
CA HIS A 145 -12.61 12.10 -3.58
C HIS A 145 -12.49 12.39 -2.08
N THR A 146 -12.33 13.67 -1.76
CA THR A 146 -12.04 14.12 -0.39
C THR A 146 -12.95 15.27 0.01
N GLU A 147 -13.28 15.36 1.29
CA GLU A 147 -13.91 16.52 1.91
C GLU A 147 -12.92 17.20 2.87
N PHE A 148 -12.61 18.47 2.62
CA PHE A 148 -11.70 19.25 3.46
C PHE A 148 -12.34 19.56 4.81
N LEU A 149 -11.57 19.36 5.88
CA LEU A 149 -11.99 19.75 7.23
C LEU A 149 -11.88 21.27 7.39
N GLY A 150 -12.97 21.89 7.85
CA GLY A 150 -13.04 23.33 8.06
C GLY A 150 -14.44 23.87 7.81
N ASN A 151 -14.57 25.19 7.86
CA ASN A 151 -15.79 25.89 7.50
C ASN A 151 -15.45 26.99 6.48
N PRO A 152 -16.01 26.97 5.26
CA PRO A 152 -17.01 26.02 4.75
C PRO A 152 -16.42 24.63 4.44
N HIS A 153 -17.27 23.61 4.47
CA HIS A 153 -16.94 22.28 3.98
C HIS A 153 -16.91 22.30 2.46
N THR A 154 -15.76 21.95 1.87
CA THR A 154 -15.59 21.80 0.42
C THR A 154 -15.12 20.39 0.09
N ARG A 155 -15.58 19.85 -1.03
CA ARG A 155 -15.25 18.50 -1.50
C ARG A 155 -14.73 18.53 -2.93
N THR A 156 -13.75 17.70 -3.25
CA THR A 156 -13.24 17.57 -4.62
C THR A 156 -12.38 16.30 -4.78
N TRP A 157 -12.17 15.92 -6.04
CA TRP A 157 -11.20 14.89 -6.43
C TRP A 157 -9.78 15.43 -6.34
N ILE A 158 -8.89 14.69 -5.67
CA ILE A 158 -7.48 15.01 -5.55
C ILE A 158 -6.68 13.84 -6.10
N ALA A 159 -5.76 14.14 -7.02
CA ALA A 159 -4.85 13.15 -7.58
C ALA A 159 -4.00 12.52 -6.47
N VAL A 160 -3.73 11.21 -6.55
CA VAL A 160 -3.03 10.44 -5.50
C VAL A 160 -1.68 11.05 -5.10
N ARG A 161 -0.95 11.61 -6.07
CA ARG A 161 0.34 12.30 -5.87
C ARG A 161 0.27 13.55 -4.98
N HIS A 162 -0.93 14.04 -4.69
CA HIS A 162 -1.19 15.21 -3.84
C HIS A 162 -1.93 14.82 -2.55
N ILE A 163 -1.96 13.54 -2.20
CA ILE A 163 -2.56 13.00 -0.98
C ILE A 163 -1.49 12.36 -0.11
N GLU A 164 -1.43 12.79 1.14
CA GLU A 164 -0.56 12.22 2.17
C GLU A 164 -1.42 11.70 3.33
N SER A 165 -0.92 10.71 4.10
CA SER A 165 -1.65 10.28 5.31
C SER A 165 -1.65 11.41 6.34
N TYR A 166 -2.77 11.66 7.04
CA TYR A 166 -2.84 12.72 8.05
C TYR A 166 -2.11 12.37 9.36
N GLN A 167 -1.75 11.11 9.57
CA GLN A 167 -1.06 10.74 10.80
C GLN A 167 0.30 11.48 10.92
N PRO A 168 0.60 12.11 12.08
CA PRO A 168 1.97 12.52 12.35
C PRO A 168 2.85 11.27 12.27
N MET A 169 4.07 11.39 11.72
CA MET A 169 5.04 10.32 11.51
C MET A 169 5.40 9.57 12.81
N THR A 170 4.48 8.74 13.25
CA THR A 170 4.56 7.65 14.18
C THR A 170 3.50 6.69 13.65
N PHE A 171 3.84 5.42 13.48
CA PHE A 171 2.91 4.33 13.13
C PHE A 171 2.80 4.01 11.63
N THR A 172 3.78 3.25 11.13
CA THR A 172 3.74 2.54 9.85
C THR A 172 3.32 1.09 10.06
N TRP A 173 2.05 0.76 9.83
CA TRP A 173 1.61 -0.61 9.57
C TRP A 173 0.50 -0.64 8.53
N ILE A 174 0.64 -1.54 7.57
CA ILE A 174 -0.26 -1.81 6.47
C ILE A 174 -1.10 -3.04 6.85
N SER A 175 -2.41 -2.90 7.00
CA SER A 175 -3.36 -4.02 7.03
C SER A 175 -3.86 -4.31 5.62
N LEU A 176 -3.87 -5.59 5.24
CA LEU A 176 -4.64 -6.08 4.10
C LEU A 176 -6.09 -6.31 4.56
N ASP A 177 -7.02 -5.49 4.10
CA ASP A 177 -8.44 -5.84 4.13
C ASP A 177 -8.72 -6.81 2.97
N LEU A 178 -8.82 -8.10 3.28
CA LEU A 178 -9.45 -9.08 2.39
C LEU A 178 -10.96 -8.83 2.42
N CYS A 179 -11.47 -8.02 1.50
CA CYS A 179 -12.89 -8.02 1.21
C CYS A 179 -13.22 -9.30 0.43
N VAL A 180 -13.54 -10.37 1.16
CA VAL A 180 -14.17 -11.57 0.59
C VAL A 180 -15.59 -11.18 0.21
N THR A 181 -15.92 -11.21 -1.08
CA THR A 181 -17.31 -11.44 -1.52
C THR A 181 -17.60 -12.92 -1.50
#